data_AF-A0A378X2H5-F1
#
_entry.id   AF-A0A378X2H5-F1
#
_cell.length_a   1.000
_cell.length_b   1.000
_cell.length_c   1.000
_cell.angle_alpha   90.00
_cell.angle_beta   90.00
_cell.angle_gamma   90.00
#
_symmetry.space_group_name_H-M   'P 1'
#
loop_
_entity.id
_entity.type
_entity.pdbx_description
1 polymer ?
#
loop_
_entity_poly.entity_id
_entity_poly.type
_entity_poly.pdbx_seq_one_letter_code
_entity_poly.pdbx_strand_id
1 'polypeptide(L)'
;MPGARFQVADAVRLGADPAAAAELGAFDTIVDSALFHIFREDPGTRAAYVRSLHALCVPGGLVHVLALSDIDPGFGPRISDRLLRESFDAGWELEDLRPASYRGRVTPVVADQVAGLHVAENGTVETAAWLARVRRV
;
A
#
# COMPACT_ATOMS: atom_id res chain seq x y z
N MET A 1 -20.16 -13.60 -11.78
CA MET A 1 -19.06 -12.63 -11.54
C MET A 1 -18.12 -12.71 -12.73
N PRO A 2 -18.14 -11.80 -13.71
CA PRO A 2 -17.13 -11.88 -14.76
C PRO A 2 -15.75 -11.60 -14.15
N GLY A 3 -14.89 -12.61 -14.25
CA GLY A 3 -13.44 -12.56 -14.41
C GLY A 3 -12.58 -11.78 -13.41
N ALA A 4 -12.29 -12.35 -12.24
CA ALA A 4 -11.05 -11.99 -11.55
C ALA A 4 -9.85 -12.61 -12.29
N ARG A 5 -8.84 -11.81 -12.64
CA ARG A 5 -7.59 -12.26 -13.27
C ARG A 5 -6.46 -12.07 -12.27
N PHE A 6 -5.74 -13.15 -11.95
CA PHE A 6 -4.54 -13.11 -11.10
C PHE A 6 -3.30 -13.12 -11.99
N GLN A 7 -2.35 -12.25 -11.66
CA GLN A 7 -1.06 -12.16 -12.37
C GLN A 7 0.07 -12.02 -11.37
N VAL A 8 1.23 -12.54 -11.76
CA VAL A 8 2.48 -12.36 -11.03
C VAL A 8 3.27 -11.28 -11.77
N ALA A 9 3.58 -10.19 -11.07
CA ALA A 9 4.35 -9.08 -11.61
C ALA A 9 5.26 -8.49 -10.53
N ASP A 10 6.38 -7.92 -10.96
CA ASP A 10 7.22 -7.10 -10.09
C ASP A 10 6.62 -5.68 -10.01
N ALA A 11 5.91 -5.42 -8.93
CA ALA A 11 5.17 -4.18 -8.75
C ALA A 11 6.06 -2.92 -8.75
N VAL A 12 7.37 -3.02 -8.45
CA VAL A 12 8.26 -1.85 -8.44
C VAL A 12 8.88 -1.56 -9.80
N ARG A 13 8.73 -2.48 -10.77
CA ARG A 13 9.28 -2.32 -12.14
C ARG A 13 8.27 -1.82 -13.17
N LEU A 14 6.97 -1.95 -12.90
CA LEU A 14 5.91 -1.59 -13.85
C LEU A 14 5.97 -0.13 -14.32
N GLY A 15 6.38 0.81 -13.46
CA GLY A 15 6.56 2.21 -13.84
C GLY A 15 7.76 2.47 -14.77
N ALA A 16 8.69 1.52 -14.89
CA ALA A 16 9.86 1.59 -15.75
C ALA A 16 9.76 0.63 -16.96
N ASP A 17 8.72 -0.20 -17.04
CA ASP A 17 8.47 -1.16 -18.12
C ASP A 17 7.07 -0.93 -18.72
N PRO A 18 6.96 -0.06 -19.73
CA PRO A 18 5.68 0.25 -20.36
C PRO A 18 4.99 -0.96 -21.00
N ALA A 19 5.76 -1.97 -21.45
CA ALA A 19 5.20 -3.17 -22.05
C ALA A 19 4.51 -4.02 -20.97
N ALA A 20 5.18 -4.25 -19.85
CA ALA A 20 4.60 -4.96 -18.71
C ALA A 20 3.38 -4.23 -18.12
N ALA A 21 3.43 -2.89 -18.02
CA ALA A 21 2.27 -2.11 -17.59
C ALA A 21 1.09 -2.22 -18.57
N ALA A 22 1.35 -2.22 -19.88
CA ALA A 22 0.31 -2.36 -20.90
C ALA A 22 -0.37 -3.74 -20.87
N GLU A 23 0.36 -4.82 -20.53
CA GLU A 23 -0.21 -6.16 -20.38
C GLU A 23 -1.21 -6.26 -19.22
N LEU A 24 -0.93 -5.56 -18.12
CA LEU A 24 -1.86 -5.44 -16.99
C LEU A 24 -3.05 -4.54 -17.33
N GLY A 25 -2.79 -3.46 -18.06
CA GLY A 25 -3.75 -2.40 -18.36
C GLY A 25 -3.77 -1.32 -17.27
N ALA A 26 -4.60 -0.31 -17.50
CA ALA A 26 -4.84 0.76 -16.52
C ALA A 26 -6.20 0.57 -15.81
N PHE A 27 -6.27 1.05 -14.57
CA PHE A 27 -7.40 0.88 -13.67
C PHE A 27 -7.96 2.24 -13.24
N ASP A 28 -9.28 2.32 -13.14
CA ASP A 28 -9.99 3.46 -12.56
C ASP A 28 -9.74 3.58 -11.05
N THR A 29 -9.52 2.45 -10.39
CA THR A 29 -9.24 2.39 -8.94
C THR A 29 -8.23 1.30 -8.64
N ILE A 30 -7.19 1.66 -7.88
CA ILE A 30 -6.20 0.74 -7.33
C ILE A 30 -6.38 0.69 -5.81
N VAL A 31 -6.31 -0.52 -5.24
CA VAL A 31 -6.27 -0.74 -3.80
C VAL A 31 -4.92 -1.35 -3.44
N ASP A 32 -4.08 -0.57 -2.76
CA ASP A 32 -2.93 -1.07 -2.01
C ASP A 32 -3.41 -1.41 -0.60
N SER A 33 -3.41 -2.70 -0.28
CA SER A 33 -3.60 -3.17 1.08
C SER A 33 -2.30 -3.77 1.58
N ALA A 34 -1.63 -3.01 2.44
CA ALA A 34 -0.44 -3.42 3.16
C ALA A 34 0.80 -3.73 2.31
N LEU A 35 1.02 -3.02 1.19
CA LEU A 35 2.23 -3.17 0.38
C LEU A 35 3.14 -1.93 0.44
N PHE A 36 2.61 -0.71 0.25
CA PHE A 36 3.41 0.52 0.18
C PHE A 36 4.44 0.67 1.31
N HIS A 37 4.02 0.40 2.56
CA HIS A 37 4.84 0.60 3.75
C HIS A 37 6.02 -0.38 3.86
N ILE A 38 6.03 -1.47 3.08
CA ILE A 38 7.16 -2.39 3.00
C ILE A 38 8.40 -1.64 2.47
N PHE A 39 8.21 -0.66 1.59
CA PHE A 39 9.29 0.12 0.97
C PHE A 39 9.73 1.35 1.78
N ARG A 40 9.42 1.41 3.08
CA ARG A 40 9.72 2.60 3.92
C ARG A 40 11.22 2.92 4.01
N GLU A 41 12.09 1.91 4.01
CA GLU A 41 13.53 2.08 4.22
C GLU A 41 14.29 2.47 2.95
N ASP A 42 13.75 2.17 1.76
CA ASP A 42 14.37 2.49 0.47
C ASP A 42 13.53 3.52 -0.30
N PRO A 43 13.93 4.81 -0.28
CA PRO A 43 13.25 5.86 -1.04
C PRO A 43 13.20 5.61 -2.55
N GLY A 44 14.22 4.96 -3.13
CA GLY A 44 14.28 4.64 -4.54
C GLY A 44 13.24 3.60 -4.94
N THR A 45 13.14 2.51 -4.18
CA THR A 45 12.10 1.48 -4.39
C THR A 45 10.71 2.03 -4.15
N ARG A 46 10.51 2.85 -3.10
CA ARG A 46 9.22 3.50 -2.84
C ARG A 46 8.79 4.42 -3.98
N ALA A 47 9.70 5.26 -4.48
CA ALA A 47 9.42 6.11 -5.63
C ALA A 47 9.15 5.28 -6.90
N ALA A 48 9.83 4.15 -7.09
CA ALA A 48 9.56 3.23 -8.19
C ALA A 48 8.16 2.62 -8.10
N TYR A 49 7.74 2.22 -6.90
CA TYR A 49 6.39 1.73 -6.65
C TYR A 49 5.32 2.79 -6.93
N VAL A 50 5.51 4.03 -6.47
CA VAL A 50 4.58 5.15 -6.76
C VAL A 50 4.49 5.42 -8.27
N ARG A 51 5.61 5.34 -9.01
CA ARG A 51 5.59 5.43 -10.47
C ARG A 51 4.81 4.30 -11.12
N SER A 52 4.91 3.08 -10.60
CA SER A 52 4.08 1.96 -11.06
C SER A 52 2.59 2.21 -10.85
N LEU A 53 2.20 2.72 -9.67
CA LEU A 53 0.80 3.11 -9.40
C LEU A 53 0.33 4.17 -10.40
N HIS A 54 1.18 5.13 -10.74
CA HIS A 54 0.86 6.17 -11.71
C HIS A 54 0.68 5.61 -13.13
N ALA A 55 1.54 4.68 -13.55
CA ALA A 55 1.46 4.03 -14.86
C ALA A 55 0.20 3.15 -15.01
N LEU A 56 -0.24 2.52 -13.91
CA LEU A 56 -1.39 1.61 -13.88
C LEU A 56 -2.71 2.32 -13.55
N CYS A 57 -2.70 3.58 -13.12
CA CYS A 57 -3.92 4.31 -12.79
C CYS A 57 -4.27 5.24 -13.95
N VAL A 58 -5.54 5.31 -14.39
CA VAL A 58 -5.94 6.29 -15.42
C VAL A 58 -5.84 7.73 -14.88
N PRO A 59 -5.63 8.75 -15.73
CA PRO A 59 -5.73 10.15 -15.29
C PRO A 59 -7.10 10.42 -14.63
N GLY A 60 -7.10 11.08 -13.48
CA GLY A 60 -8.30 11.27 -12.66
C GLY A 60 -8.74 10.05 -11.84
N GLY A 61 -8.09 8.90 -12.01
CA GLY A 61 -8.35 7.66 -11.25
C GLY A 61 -7.85 7.75 -9.81
N LEU A 62 -8.24 6.74 -9.00
CA LEU A 62 -8.00 6.73 -7.56
C LEU A 62 -7.05 5.60 -7.13
N VAL A 63 -6.23 5.90 -6.13
CA VAL A 63 -5.44 4.92 -5.39
C VAL A 63 -5.82 5.02 -3.92
N HIS A 64 -6.23 3.89 -3.34
CA HIS A 64 -6.43 3.77 -1.90
C HIS A 64 -5.25 3.02 -1.31
N VAL A 65 -4.58 3.60 -0.32
CA VAL A 65 -3.43 2.97 0.36
C VAL A 65 -3.78 2.76 1.81
N LEU A 66 -3.82 1.49 2.23
CA LEU A 66 -3.92 1.08 3.63
C LEU A 66 -2.54 0.62 4.12
N ALA A 67 -1.89 1.45 4.92
CA ALA A 67 -0.52 1.23 5.37
C ALA A 67 -0.44 1.14 6.90
N LEU A 68 0.40 0.26 7.44
CA LEU A 68 0.56 0.15 8.90
C LEU A 68 1.15 1.46 9.46
N SER A 69 0.54 1.97 10.52
CA SER A 69 0.84 3.26 11.11
C SER A 69 1.79 3.13 12.28
N ASP A 70 2.64 4.13 12.50
CA ASP A 70 3.49 4.25 13.68
C ASP A 70 2.85 5.04 14.85
N ILE A 71 1.55 5.39 14.77
CA ILE A 71 0.81 6.06 15.85
C ILE A 71 0.83 5.23 17.13
N ASP A 72 0.64 3.92 17.01
CA ASP A 72 0.58 2.99 18.12
C ASP A 72 1.60 1.84 17.95
N PRO A 73 1.96 1.13 19.04
CA PRO A 73 2.68 -0.12 18.94
C PRO A 73 1.94 -1.11 18.01
N GLY A 74 2.72 -1.79 17.18
CA GLY A 74 2.20 -2.75 16.20
C GLY A 74 3.29 -3.69 15.70
N PHE A 75 3.00 -4.41 14.62
CA PHE A 75 3.95 -5.32 13.97
C PHE A 75 4.31 -4.81 12.56
N GLY A 76 5.31 -5.45 11.95
CA GLY A 76 5.74 -5.16 10.58
C GLY A 76 6.33 -3.75 10.37
N PRO A 77 6.67 -3.42 9.12
CA PRO A 77 7.07 -2.07 8.74
C PRO A 77 5.93 -1.07 8.95
N ARG A 78 6.16 -0.04 9.77
CA ARG A 78 5.19 1.01 10.07
C ARG A 78 5.68 2.35 9.56
N ILE A 79 4.76 3.23 9.19
CA ILE A 79 5.08 4.53 8.61
C ILE A 79 4.27 5.65 9.27
N SER A 80 4.84 6.85 9.25
CA SER A 80 4.14 8.09 9.59
C SER A 80 3.25 8.55 8.43
N ASP A 81 2.27 9.40 8.73
CA ASP A 81 1.45 10.06 7.71
C ASP A 81 2.32 10.92 6.78
N ARG A 82 3.38 11.52 7.34
CA ARG A 82 4.37 12.31 6.58
C ARG A 82 4.95 11.54 5.41
N LEU A 83 5.29 10.25 5.58
CA LEU A 83 5.87 9.46 4.49
C LEU A 83 4.91 9.31 3.30
N LEU A 84 3.60 9.20 3.57
CA LEU A 84 2.57 9.17 2.52
C LEU A 84 2.49 10.53 1.82
N ARG A 85 2.45 11.64 2.58
CA ARG A 85 2.40 13.00 2.02
C ARG A 85 3.60 13.33 1.14
N GLU A 86 4.79 12.87 1.53
CA GLU A 86 6.03 13.12 0.77
C GLU A 86 6.19 12.19 -0.43
N SER A 87 5.54 11.02 -0.44
CA SER A 87 5.71 10.05 -1.53
C SER A 87 4.73 10.25 -2.69
N PHE A 88 3.56 10.84 -2.43
CA PHE A 88 2.56 11.16 -3.45
C PHE A 88 2.59 12.66 -3.74
N ASP A 89 3.57 13.08 -4.53
CA ASP A 89 3.86 14.48 -4.86
C ASP A 89 3.39 14.87 -6.28
N ALA A 90 4.29 14.99 -7.25
CA ALA A 90 4.00 15.41 -8.60
C ALA A 90 3.16 14.34 -9.33
N GLY A 91 2.10 14.79 -10.01
CA GLY A 91 1.15 13.89 -10.69
C GLY A 91 0.12 13.25 -9.76
N TRP A 92 0.09 13.65 -8.48
CA TRP A 92 -0.87 13.17 -7.49
C TRP A 92 -1.53 14.32 -6.72
N GLU A 93 -2.76 14.07 -6.29
CA GLU A 93 -3.48 14.86 -5.29
C GLU A 93 -3.89 13.96 -4.13
N LEU A 94 -3.38 14.24 -2.93
CA LEU A 94 -3.78 13.55 -1.71
C LEU A 94 -5.11 14.15 -1.20
N GLU A 95 -6.23 13.49 -1.50
CA GLU A 95 -7.57 13.99 -1.16
C GLU A 95 -7.95 13.73 0.31
N ASP A 96 -7.53 12.60 0.87
CA ASP A 96 -7.81 12.22 2.26
C ASP A 96 -6.63 11.43 2.83
N LEU A 97 -6.33 11.68 4.10
CA LEU A 97 -5.36 10.91 4.89
C LEU A 97 -5.78 10.92 6.35
N ARG A 98 -6.16 9.74 6.85
CA ARG A 98 -6.73 9.60 8.19
C ARG A 98 -6.29 8.30 8.88
N PRO A 99 -6.33 8.26 10.23
CA PRO A 99 -6.17 7.01 10.96
C PRO A 99 -7.25 5.98 10.57
N ALA A 100 -6.86 4.72 10.62
CA ALA A 100 -7.67 3.54 10.33
C ALA A 100 -7.13 2.33 11.12
N SER A 101 -7.76 1.17 10.95
CA SER A 101 -7.23 -0.11 11.45
C SER A 101 -6.95 -1.08 10.32
N TYR A 102 -5.96 -1.94 10.52
CA TYR A 102 -5.64 -3.06 9.67
C TYR A 102 -5.84 -4.36 10.45
N ARG A 103 -6.64 -5.27 9.88
CA ARG A 103 -6.86 -6.61 10.43
C ARG A 103 -6.02 -7.62 9.66
N GLY A 104 -4.95 -8.09 10.30
CA GLY A 104 -4.03 -9.09 9.77
C GLY A 104 -4.24 -10.48 10.37
N ARG A 105 -3.53 -11.46 9.81
CA ARG A 105 -3.36 -12.77 10.43
C ARG A 105 -1.95 -12.87 11.00
N VAL A 106 -1.84 -13.47 12.18
CA VAL A 106 -0.54 -13.84 12.73
C VAL A 106 0.01 -15.00 11.91
N THR A 107 1.21 -14.82 11.36
CA THR A 107 1.96 -15.84 10.64
C THR A 107 3.29 -16.09 11.35
N PRO A 108 3.99 -17.20 11.08
CA PRO A 108 5.30 -17.46 11.67
C PRO A 108 6.31 -16.31 11.46
N VAL A 109 6.19 -15.56 10.36
CA VAL A 109 7.08 -14.44 10.01
C VAL A 109 6.98 -13.29 11.02
N VAL A 110 5.81 -13.08 11.62
CA VAL A 110 5.54 -11.97 12.53
C VAL A 110 5.27 -12.42 13.97
N ALA A 111 5.44 -13.71 14.27
CA ALA A 111 5.07 -14.30 15.56
C ALA A 111 5.74 -13.58 16.75
N ASP A 112 7.04 -13.29 16.63
CA ASP A 112 7.79 -12.61 17.71
C ASP A 112 7.37 -11.14 17.87
N GLN A 113 6.87 -10.51 16.81
CA GLN A 113 6.48 -9.10 16.80
C GLN A 113 5.10 -8.86 17.43
N VAL A 114 4.27 -9.90 17.51
CA VAL A 114 2.92 -9.81 18.08
C VAL A 114 2.83 -10.24 19.55
N ALA A 115 3.94 -10.64 20.17
CA ALA A 115 3.97 -11.11 21.55
C ALA A 115 3.46 -10.09 22.58
N GLY A 116 3.53 -8.79 22.27
CA GLY A 116 2.98 -7.70 23.10
C GLY A 116 1.65 -7.13 22.62
N LEU A 117 1.03 -7.73 21.59
CA LEU A 117 -0.22 -7.27 21.00
C LEU A 117 -1.38 -8.18 21.39
N HIS A 118 -2.59 -7.65 21.37
CA HIS A 118 -3.78 -8.47 21.50
C HIS A 118 -3.98 -9.30 20.22
N VAL A 119 -3.93 -10.63 20.37
CA VAL A 119 -4.24 -11.58 19.29
C VAL A 119 -5.55 -12.28 19.64
N ALA A 120 -6.51 -12.20 18.73
CA ALA A 120 -7.79 -12.89 18.89
C ALA A 120 -7.63 -14.40 18.78
N GLU A 121 -8.56 -15.17 19.36
CA GLU A 121 -8.54 -16.64 19.37
C GLU A 121 -8.47 -17.26 17.97
N ASN A 122 -9.01 -16.58 16.95
CA ASN A 122 -8.96 -16.99 15.54
C ASN A 122 -7.62 -16.69 14.83
N GLY A 123 -6.61 -16.21 15.58
CA GLY A 123 -5.28 -15.86 15.10
C GLY A 123 -5.20 -14.54 14.33
N THR A 124 -6.19 -13.65 14.46
CA THR A 124 -6.12 -12.31 13.88
C THR A 124 -5.58 -11.29 14.86
N VAL A 125 -4.90 -10.28 14.33
CA VAL A 125 -4.42 -9.11 15.06
C VAL A 125 -4.98 -7.85 14.40
N GLU A 126 -5.35 -6.87 15.20
CA GLU A 126 -5.74 -5.54 14.75
C GLU A 126 -4.66 -4.54 15.15
N THR A 127 -4.27 -3.68 14.23
CA THR A 127 -3.20 -2.69 14.43
C THR A 127 -3.57 -1.37 13.79
N ALA A 128 -2.98 -0.28 14.30
CA ALA A 128 -3.15 1.04 13.72
C ALA A 128 -2.65 1.09 12.27
N ALA A 129 -3.39 1.81 11.43
CA ALA A 129 -3.08 2.02 10.03
C ALA A 129 -3.39 3.47 9.62
N TRP A 130 -2.79 3.88 8.51
CA TRP A 130 -3.19 5.05 7.75
C TRP A 130 -4.02 4.59 6.55
N LEU A 131 -5.13 5.26 6.30
CA LEU A 131 -5.85 5.14 5.03
C LEU A 131 -5.71 6.45 4.25
N ALA A 132 -5.07 6.35 3.09
CA ALA A 132 -4.94 7.45 2.14
C ALA A 132 -5.88 7.23 0.95
N ARG A 133 -6.47 8.31 0.44
CA ARG A 133 -7.10 8.36 -0.88
C ARG A 133 -6.35 9.38 -1.73
N VAL A 134 -5.76 8.91 -2.82
CA VAL A 134 -4.91 9.70 -3.71
C VAL A 134 -5.51 9.68 -5.12
N ARG A 135 -5.61 10.83 -5.78
CA ARG A 135 -6.06 10.95 -7.17
C ARG A 135 -4.87 11.21 -8.09
N ARG A 136 -4.83 10.54 -9.24
CA ARG A 136 -3.87 10.85 -10.31
C ARG A 136 -4.29 12.15 -11.03
N VAL A 137 -3.39 13.12 -11.16
CA VAL A 137 -3.62 14.39 -11.88
C VAL A 137 -2.88 14.48 -13.21
#